data_AF-A0A6F9WQJ9-F1
#
_entry.id   AF-A0A6F9WQJ9-F1
#
_cell.length_a   1.000
_cell.length_b   1.000
_cell.length_c   1.000
_cell.angle_alpha   90.00
_cell.angle_beta   90.00
_cell.angle_gamma   90.00
#
_symmetry.space_group_name_H-M   'P 1'
#
loop_
_entity.id
_entity.type
_entity.pdbx_description
1 polymer ?
#
loop_
_entity_poly.entity_id
_entity_poly.type
_entity_poly.pdbx_seq_one_letter_code
_entity_poly.pdbx_strand_id
1 'polypeptide(L)'
;MRFTHTTLLGSLLALLTIQPASAFECKVCHSKNPKMVAMHKALQGQNCFGCHRPGEKLMGKGTPKDRESLLKRRITAAECLPCHGKR
;
A
#
# COMPACT_ATOMS: atom_id res chain seq x y z
N MET A 1 24.63 -34.22 33.94
CA MET A 1 23.42 -33.46 33.56
C MET A 1 23.67 -32.83 32.19
N ARG A 2 23.04 -33.30 31.11
CA ARG A 2 23.23 -32.82 29.74
C ARG A 2 21.87 -32.39 29.21
N PHE A 3 21.60 -31.09 29.25
CA PHE A 3 20.41 -30.50 28.64
C PHE A 3 20.82 -29.45 27.61
N THR A 4 20.29 -29.64 26.40
CA THR A 4 19.73 -28.60 25.53
C THR A 4 20.68 -27.57 24.90
N HIS A 5 21.48 -27.99 23.89
CA HIS A 5 21.95 -27.06 22.84
C HIS A 5 21.21 -27.24 21.51
N THR A 6 20.47 -28.34 21.33
CA THR A 6 19.80 -28.69 20.08
C THR A 6 18.50 -27.92 19.82
N THR A 7 17.93 -27.26 20.83
CA THR A 7 16.64 -26.56 20.71
C THR A 7 16.74 -25.15 20.15
N LEU A 8 17.88 -24.46 20.26
CA LEU A 8 18.04 -23.10 19.73
C LEU A 8 18.17 -23.04 18.20
N LEU A 9 18.72 -24.08 17.57
CA LEU A 9 18.92 -24.11 16.12
C LEU A 9 17.61 -24.27 15.32
N GLY A 10 16.61 -24.94 15.89
CA GLY A 10 15.32 -25.17 15.24
C GLY A 10 14.48 -23.90 15.08
N SER A 11 14.61 -22.94 16.00
CA SER A 11 13.82 -21.70 15.98
C SER A 11 14.32 -20.67 14.96
N LEU A 12 15.59 -20.73 14.54
CA LEU A 12 16.14 -19.80 13.56
C LEU A 12 15.71 -20.12 12.11
N LEU A 13 15.43 -21.39 11.80
CA LEU A 13 15.00 -21.81 10.46
C LEU A 13 13.54 -21.43 10.15
N ALA A 14 12.71 -21.24 11.17
CA ALA A 14 11.28 -20.91 10.99
C ALA A 14 11.02 -19.45 10.56
N LEU A 15 11.98 -18.53 10.75
CA LEU A 15 11.82 -17.13 10.33
C LEU A 15 12.10 -16.90 8.84
N LEU A 16 12.68 -17.87 8.12
CA LEU A 16 13.10 -17.69 6.72
C LEU A 16 11.96 -17.85 5.69
N THR A 17 10.75 -18.22 6.11
CA THR A 17 9.61 -18.46 5.20
C THR A 17 8.60 -17.32 5.17
N ILE A 18 8.95 -16.12 5.63
CA ILE A 18 8.10 -14.93 5.45
C ILE A 18 8.16 -14.54 3.97
N GLN A 19 7.38 -15.23 3.14
CA GLN A 19 7.16 -14.81 1.76
C GLN A 19 6.40 -13.49 1.78
N PRO A 20 6.90 -12.43 1.10
CA PRO A 20 6.11 -11.22 0.95
C PRO A 20 4.83 -11.59 0.20
N ALA A 21 3.67 -11.29 0.79
CA ALA A 21 2.40 -11.43 0.10
C ALA A 21 2.50 -10.70 -1.24
N SER A 22 2.26 -11.41 -2.34
CA SER A 22 2.30 -10.82 -3.67
C SER A 22 1.35 -9.64 -3.72
N ALA A 23 1.89 -8.44 -3.93
CA ALA A 23 1.08 -7.24 -4.07
C ALA A 23 0.09 -7.47 -5.24
N PHE A 24 -1.18 -7.14 -5.01
CA PHE A 24 -2.20 -7.24 -6.04
C PHE A 24 -1.80 -6.39 -7.25
N GLU A 25 -1.53 -7.04 -8.40
CA GLU A 25 -1.03 -6.38 -9.60
C GLU A 25 -2.14 -6.23 -10.65
N CYS A 26 -2.43 -4.98 -11.02
CA CYS A 26 -3.33 -4.70 -12.14
C CYS A 26 -2.60 -4.88 -13.49
N LYS A 27 -2.83 -5.99 -14.19
CA LYS A 27 -2.18 -6.27 -15.49
C LYS A 27 -2.81 -5.55 -16.68
N VAL A 28 -4.07 -5.14 -16.57
CA VAL A 28 -4.82 -4.47 -17.63
C VAL A 28 -5.46 -3.20 -17.09
N CYS A 29 -5.32 -2.09 -17.83
CA CYS A 29 -5.98 -0.84 -17.50
C CYS A 29 -7.30 -0.73 -18.28
N HIS A 30 -8.42 -0.62 -17.57
CA HIS A 30 -9.74 -0.42 -18.18
C HIS A 30 -10.17 1.06 -18.26
N SER A 31 -9.36 1.99 -17.74
CA SER A 31 -9.67 3.43 -17.74
C SER A 31 -9.12 4.10 -19.01
N LYS A 32 -9.98 4.84 -19.71
CA LYS A 32 -9.57 5.74 -20.81
C LYS A 32 -9.08 7.11 -20.34
N ASN A 33 -9.20 7.43 -19.05
CA ASN A 33 -8.79 8.72 -18.49
C ASN A 33 -7.25 8.78 -18.34
N PRO A 34 -6.54 9.67 -19.06
CA PRO A 34 -5.08 9.73 -19.04
C PRO A 34 -4.49 10.04 -17.66
N LYS A 35 -5.22 10.80 -16.81
CA LYS A 35 -4.77 11.10 -15.45
C LYS A 35 -4.78 9.86 -14.55
N MET A 36 -5.78 9.00 -14.71
CA MET A 36 -5.84 7.72 -13.98
C MET A 36 -4.75 6.75 -14.44
N VAL A 37 -4.49 6.71 -15.76
CA VAL A 37 -3.40 5.89 -16.32
C VAL A 37 -2.05 6.35 -15.76
N ALA A 38 -1.77 7.65 -15.75
CA ALA A 38 -0.54 8.20 -15.20
C ALA A 38 -0.36 7.86 -13.71
N MET A 39 -1.45 7.93 -12.93
CA MET A 39 -1.43 7.58 -11.51
C MET A 39 -1.14 6.10 -11.28
N HIS A 40 -1.82 5.19 -11.99
CA HIS A 40 -1.55 3.74 -11.87
C HIS A 40 -0.12 3.38 -12.30
N LYS A 41 0.42 4.04 -13.34
CA LYS A 41 1.82 3.86 -13.74
C LYS A 41 2.78 4.30 -12.63
N ALA A 42 2.50 5.41 -11.95
CA ALA A 42 3.32 5.88 -10.83
C ALA A 42 3.27 4.96 -9.60
N LEU A 43 2.20 4.16 -9.46
CA LEU A 43 2.04 3.18 -8.37
C LEU A 43 2.34 1.73 -8.80
N GLN A 44 2.92 1.50 -9.98
CA GLN A 44 3.20 0.14 -10.43
C GLN A 44 4.14 -0.58 -9.44
N GLY A 45 3.79 -1.82 -9.09
CA GLY A 45 4.50 -2.61 -8.08
C GLY A 45 4.17 -2.30 -6.62
N GLN A 46 3.36 -1.26 -6.36
CA GLN A 46 2.83 -0.98 -5.02
C GLN A 46 1.57 -1.80 -4.74
N ASN A 47 1.33 -2.10 -3.46
CA ASN A 47 0.09 -2.74 -3.05
C ASN A 47 -1.09 -1.77 -3.23
N CYS A 48 -2.05 -2.13 -4.09
CA CYS A 48 -3.27 -1.35 -4.35
C CYS A 48 -4.05 -1.02 -3.06
N PHE A 49 -3.96 -1.88 -2.05
CA PHE A 49 -4.66 -1.73 -0.78
C PHE A 49 -3.79 -1.17 0.35
N GLY A 50 -2.61 -0.65 0.02
CA GLY A 50 -1.70 -0.06 0.99
C GLY A 50 -2.22 1.24 1.61
N CYS A 51 -3.02 2.01 0.86
CA CYS A 51 -3.58 3.28 1.33
C CYS A 51 -5.07 3.17 1.69
N HIS A 52 -5.83 2.33 0.98
CA HIS A 52 -7.27 2.14 1.21
C HIS A 52 -7.67 0.68 1.05
N ARG A 53 -8.46 0.16 1.99
CA ARG A 53 -8.92 -1.24 1.96
C ARG A 53 -10.20 -1.43 1.13
N PRO A 54 -10.45 -2.64 0.61
CA PRO A 54 -11.74 -2.98 0.01
C PRO A 54 -12.89 -2.68 1.00
N GLY A 55 -13.93 -2.02 0.51
CA GLY A 55 -15.07 -1.61 1.35
C GLY A 55 -14.89 -0.28 2.09
N GLU A 56 -13.66 0.26 2.16
CA GLU A 56 -13.49 1.65 2.58
C GLU A 56 -14.05 2.58 1.52
N LYS A 57 -14.76 3.62 1.95
CA LYS A 57 -15.13 4.70 1.07
C LYS A 57 -13.85 5.46 0.76
N LEU A 58 -13.19 5.13 -0.36
CA LEU A 58 -11.92 5.69 -0.83
C LEU A 58 -11.84 7.22 -0.70
N MET A 59 -13.01 7.89 -0.74
CA MET A 59 -13.12 9.33 -0.60
C MET A 59 -14.19 9.77 0.41
N GLY A 60 -14.74 8.88 1.24
CA GLY A 60 -15.86 9.13 2.17
C GLY A 60 -17.19 9.45 1.47
N LYS A 61 -18.33 9.27 2.16
CA LYS A 61 -19.63 9.79 1.71
C LYS A 61 -19.76 11.20 2.28
N GLY A 62 -19.95 12.21 1.43
CA GLY A 62 -20.10 13.61 1.86
C GLY A 62 -18.82 14.43 1.87
N THR A 63 -17.66 13.84 1.55
CA THR A 63 -16.41 14.60 1.50
C THR A 63 -16.30 15.39 0.18
N PRO A 64 -15.92 16.67 0.24
CA PRO A 64 -15.72 17.48 -0.96
C PRO A 64 -14.69 16.85 -1.91
N LYS A 65 -15.00 16.87 -3.22
CA LYS A 65 -14.18 16.32 -4.30
C LYS A 65 -13.77 17.37 -5.33
N ASP A 66 -13.98 18.65 -5.02
CA ASP A 66 -13.45 19.73 -5.81
C ASP A 66 -11.91 19.72 -5.77
N ARG A 67 -11.31 20.42 -6.74
CA ARG A 67 -9.86 20.41 -6.93
C ARG A 67 -9.11 20.87 -5.68
N GLU A 68 -9.58 21.92 -5.01
CA GLU A 68 -8.90 22.49 -3.86
C GLU A 68 -8.91 21.51 -2.68
N SER A 69 -10.07 20.92 -2.40
CA SER A 69 -10.22 19.89 -1.37
C SER A 69 -9.33 18.67 -1.60
N LEU A 70 -9.20 18.23 -2.86
CA LEU A 70 -8.33 17.10 -3.21
C LEU A 70 -6.84 17.44 -3.07
N LEU A 71 -6.44 18.66 -3.46
CA LEU A 71 -5.06 19.12 -3.32
C LEU A 71 -4.68 19.30 -1.85
N LYS A 72 -5.57 19.88 -1.04
CA LYS A 72 -5.39 19.99 0.41
C LYS A 72 -5.21 18.61 1.04
N ARG A 73 -6.08 17.65 0.72
CA ARG A 73 -5.96 16.28 1.24
C ARG A 73 -4.61 15.64 0.91
N ARG A 74 -4.14 15.79 -0.33
CA ARG A 74 -2.86 15.20 -0.79
C ARG A 74 -1.67 15.58 0.09
N ILE A 75 -1.69 16.76 0.71
CA ILE A 75 -0.60 17.27 1.55
C ILE A 75 -0.87 17.15 3.05
N THR A 76 -2.07 16.72 3.47
CA THR A 76 -2.44 16.61 4.88
C THR A 76 -2.78 15.18 5.33
N ALA A 77 -3.24 14.33 4.42
CA ALA A 77 -3.71 12.98 4.76
C ALA A 77 -2.53 12.02 4.92
N ALA A 78 -2.51 11.28 6.03
CA ALA A 78 -1.40 10.43 6.43
C ALA A 78 -1.03 9.41 5.35
N GLU A 79 -2.01 8.86 4.63
CA GLU A 79 -1.82 7.91 3.54
C GLU A 79 -1.15 8.52 2.29
N CYS A 80 -1.23 9.84 2.12
CA CYS A 80 -0.65 10.57 0.98
C CYS A 80 0.76 11.10 1.29
N LEU A 81 1.05 11.40 2.56
CA LEU A 81 2.32 12.00 2.99
C LEU A 81 3.59 11.21 2.60
N PRO A 82 3.61 9.87 2.52
CA PRO A 82 4.79 9.15 2.08
C PRO A 82 5.27 9.53 0.67
N CYS A 83 4.35 9.93 -0.22
CA CYS A 83 4.68 10.34 -1.59
C CYS A 83 4.61 11.85 -1.81
N HIS A 84 3.85 12.57 -0.98
CA HIS A 84 3.49 13.97 -1.19
C HIS A 84 3.88 14.90 -0.03
N GLY A 85 4.44 14.38 1.06
CA GLY A 85 5.10 15.17 2.09
C GLY A 85 6.31 15.91 1.53
N LYS A 86 6.68 17.03 2.18
CA LYS A 86 7.84 17.86 1.78
C LYS A 86 9.05 16.96 1.53
N ARG A 87 9.59 17.02 0.31
CA ARG A 87 10.94 16.56 0.00
C ARG A 87 11.94 17.55 0.56
#